data_AF-A0A4Y8LP09-F1
#
_entry.id   AF-A0A4Y8LP09-F1
#
_cell.length_a   1.000
_cell.length_b   1.000
_cell.length_c   1.000
_cell.angle_alpha   90.00
_cell.angle_beta   90.00
_cell.angle_gamma   90.00
#
_symmetry.space_group_name_H-M   'P 1'
#
loop_
_entity.id
_entity.type
_entity.pdbx_description
1 polymer ?
#
loop_
_entity_poly.entity_id
_entity_poly.type
_entity_poly.pdbx_seq_one_letter_code
_entity_poly.pdbx_strand_id
1 'polypeptide(L)' 'MNVIFSEYGIEIIQRDGKQFINFDACEIVVEIIEIEITEEESQKAQKSEKDAYEVIIKLQNEKKPFRKSSIKFEQKFD' A
#
# COMPACT_ATOMS: atom_id res chain seq x y z
N MET A 1 10.52 17.30 -0.31
CA MET A 1 10.15 15.93 0.07
C MET A 1 10.86 15.63 1.37
N ASN A 2 10.12 15.28 2.41
CA ASN A 2 10.64 14.97 3.74
C ASN A 2 10.07 13.64 4.22
N VAL A 3 10.89 12.74 4.75
CA VAL A 3 10.41 11.49 5.37
C VAL A 3 10.00 11.82 6.80
N ILE A 4 8.75 11.51 7.15
CA ILE A 4 8.17 11.76 8.47
C ILE A 4 8.28 10.51 9.35
N PHE A 5 8.16 9.34 8.75
CA PHE A 5 8.14 8.05 9.44
C PHE A 5 8.64 6.93 8.53
N SER A 6 9.38 5.98 9.09
CA SER A 6 9.92 4.82 8.36
C SER A 6 10.11 3.63 9.29
N GLU A 7 9.02 2.96 9.65
CA GLU A 7 9.01 1.69 10.37
C GLU A 7 7.85 0.81 9.87
N TYR A 8 7.71 -0.40 10.39
CA TYR A 8 6.57 -1.29 10.14
C TYR A 8 6.34 -1.67 8.67
N GLY A 9 7.39 -1.58 7.85
CA GLY A 9 7.31 -1.85 6.40
C GLY A 9 6.65 -0.75 5.60
N ILE A 10 6.52 0.46 6.16
CA ILE A 10 5.98 1.63 5.48
C ILE A 10 6.94 2.82 5.56
N GLU A 11 6.86 3.71 4.58
CA GLU A 11 7.46 5.05 4.65
C GLU A 11 6.36 6.10 4.46
N ILE A 12 6.32 7.11 5.33
CA ILE A 12 5.41 8.26 5.19
C ILE A 12 6.23 9.49 4.82
N ILE A 13 5.87 10.12 3.70
CA ILE A 13 6.55 11.30 3.18
C ILE A 13 5.61 12.51 3.13
N GLN A 14 6.19 13.70 3.33
CA GLN A 14 5.52 14.97 3.06
C GLN A 14 6.03 15.59 1.76
N ARG A 15 5.10 15.95 0.87
CA ARG A 15 5.36 16.65 -0.39
C ARG A 15 4.24 17.67 -0.62
N ASP A 16 4.59 18.94 -0.81
CA ASP A 16 3.65 20.04 -1.11
C ASP A 16 2.45 20.16 -0.15
N GLY A 17 2.71 19.99 1.17
CA GLY A 17 1.68 20.06 2.20
C GLY A 17 0.78 18.83 2.31
N LYS A 18 0.99 17.81 1.46
CA LYS A 18 0.27 16.53 1.46
C LYS A 18 1.15 15.42 2.03
N GLN A 19 0.51 14.37 2.54
CA GLN A 19 1.15 13.18 3.07
C GLN A 19 0.91 12.00 2.15
N PHE A 20 1.94 11.18 1.96
CA PHE A 20 1.87 9.97 1.16
C PHE A 20 2.46 8.81 1.95
N ILE A 21 1.88 7.62 1.79
CA ILE A 21 2.40 6.37 2.32
C ILE A 21 2.94 5.51 1.18
N ASN A 22 4.12 4.93 1.42
CA ASN A 22 4.80 3.99 0.55
C ASN A 22 4.85 2.62 1.23
N PHE A 23 4.44 1.57 0.52
CA PHE A 23 4.52 0.18 1.00
C PHE A 23 4.66 -0.80 -0.16
N ASP A 24 5.21 -1.99 0.10
CA ASP A 24 5.29 -3.07 -0.89
C ASP A 24 3.91 -3.71 -1.12
N ALA A 25 3.53 -3.93 -2.37
CA ALA A 25 2.31 -4.64 -2.75
C ALA A 25 2.32 -6.13 -2.36
N CYS A 26 3.50 -6.69 -2.04
CA CYS A 26 3.72 -8.10 -1.70
C CYS A 26 3.25 -9.08 -2.80
N GLU A 27 3.43 -8.70 -4.06
CA GLU A 27 3.13 -9.54 -5.23
C GLU A 27 4.38 -10.33 -5.68
N ILE A 28 4.30 -11.10 -6.78
CA ILE A 28 5.43 -11.92 -7.28
C ILE A 28 6.65 -11.06 -7.65
N VAL A 29 6.41 -9.83 -8.10
CA VAL A 29 7.44 -8.84 -8.41
C VAL A 29 7.32 -7.70 -7.41
N VAL A 30 8.45 -7.19 -6.93
CA VAL A 30 8.50 -6.04 -6.02
C VAL A 30 7.84 -4.85 -6.70
N GLU A 31 6.80 -4.32 -6.06
CA GLU A 31 6.07 -3.14 -6.51
C GLU A 31 5.83 -2.25 -5.29
N ILE A 32 6.45 -1.06 -5.27
CA ILE A 32 6.21 -0.07 -4.22
C ILE A 32 5.03 0.81 -4.63
N ILE A 33 4.02 0.85 -3.78
CA ILE A 33 2.80 1.63 -3.98
C ILE A 33 2.91 2.93 -3.19
N GLU A 34 2.81 4.08 -3.87
CA GLU A 34 2.64 5.42 -3.26
C GLU A 34 1.14 5.80 -3.27
N ILE A 35 0.60 6.23 -2.13
CA ILE A 35 -0.79 6.67 -1.99
C ILE A 35 -0.85 7.96 -1.16
N GLU A 36 -1.56 8.98 -1.63
CA GLU A 36 -1.92 10.15 -0.81
C GLU A 36 -2.86 9.71 0.31
N ILE A 37 -2.53 10.05 1.55
CA ILE A 37 -3.30 9.66 2.74
C ILE A 37 -3.73 10.87 3.55
N THR A 38 -4.79 10.69 4.31
CA THR A 38 -5.26 11.68 5.27
C THR A 38 -4.33 11.74 6.49
N GLU A 39 -4.40 12.86 7.22
CA GLU A 39 -3.68 13.02 8.49
C GLU A 39 -4.08 11.93 9.51
N GLU A 40 -5.36 11.54 9.54
CA GLU A 40 -5.85 10.49 10.44
C GLU A 40 -5.24 9.11 10.12
N GLU A 41 -5.12 8.77 8.83
CA GLU A 41 -4.48 7.54 8.38
C GLU A 41 -2.99 7.53 8.68
N SER A 42 -2.33 8.67 8.51
CA SER A 42 -0.91 8.85 8.84
C SER A 42 -0.67 8.67 10.33
N GLN A 43 -1.46 9.33 11.17
CA GLN A 43 -1.37 9.19 12.62
C GLN A 43 -1.70 7.76 13.07
N LYS A 44 -2.67 7.09 12.43
CA LYS A 44 -2.99 5.70 12.72
C LYS A 44 -1.79 4.81 12.38
N ALA A 45 -1.25 4.92 11.17
CA ALA A 45 -0.15 4.08 10.69
C ALA A 45 1.12 4.20 11.54
N GLN A 46 1.36 5.36 12.17
CA GLN A 46 2.50 5.57 13.07
C GLN A 46 2.35 4.97 14.47
N LYS A 47 1.16 4.50 14.88
CA LYS A 47 0.90 4.05 16.26
C LYS A 47 1.50 2.68 16.57
N SER A 48 1.41 1.74 15.63
CA SER A 48 1.88 0.37 15.82
C SER A 48 1.97 -0.37 14.49
N GLU A 49 2.70 -1.48 14.46
CA GLU A 49 2.73 -2.42 13.32
C GLU A 49 1.33 -2.86 12.88
N LYS A 50 0.45 -3.15 13.85
CA LYS A 50 -0.92 -3.57 13.57
C LYS A 50 -1.74 -2.45 12.94
N ASP A 51 -1.62 -1.23 13.46
CA ASP A 51 -2.34 -0.08 12.91
C ASP A 51 -1.85 0.27 11.50
N ALA A 52 -0.54 0.20 11.25
CA ALA A 52 0.04 0.34 9.91
C ALA A 52 -0.54 -0.70 8.94
N TYR A 53 -0.58 -1.98 9.35
CA TYR A 53 -1.17 -3.05 8.56
C TYR A 53 -2.64 -2.80 8.24
N GLU A 54 -3.45 -2.37 9.22
CA GLU A 54 -4.87 -2.06 8.99
C GLU A 54 -5.06 -0.93 7.97
N VAL A 55 -4.20 0.09 7.98
CA VAL A 55 -4.22 1.17 6.97
C VAL A 55 -3.86 0.61 5.58
N ILE A 56 -2.81 -0.20 5.45
CA ILE A 56 -2.43 -0.82 4.17
C ILE A 56 -3.60 -1.62 3.59
N ILE A 57 -4.22 -2.50 4.39
CA ILE A 57 -5.33 -3.35 3.93
C ILE A 57 -6.53 -2.51 3.48
N LYS A 58 -6.87 -1.44 4.22
CA LYS A 58 -7.92 -0.50 3.82
C LYS A 58 -7.61 0.09 2.43
N LEU A 59 -6.42 0.67 2.26
CA LEU A 59 -6.03 1.34 1.02
C LEU A 59 -5.96 0.39 -0.18
N GLN A 60 -5.47 -0.84 0.03
CA GLN A 60 -5.44 -1.87 -1.02
C GLN A 60 -6.85 -2.25 -1.50
N ASN A 61 -7.81 -2.39 -0.58
CA ASN A 61 -9.19 -2.71 -0.91
C ASN A 61 -9.90 -1.57 -1.64
N GLU A 62 -9.58 -0.32 -1.30
CA GLU A 62 -10.13 0.86 -1.97
C GLU A 62 -9.56 1.03 -3.39
N LYS A 63 -8.29 0.66 -3.63
CA LYS A 63 -7.65 0.71 -4.95
C LYS A 63 -8.02 -0.46 -5.88
N LYS A 64 -8.31 -1.65 -5.35
CA LYS A 64 -8.67 -2.84 -6.17
C LYS A 64 -10.21 -2.95 -6.28
N PRO A 65 -10.86 -2.51 -7.38
CA PRO A 65 -12.17 -3.08 -7.72
C PRO A 65 -11.93 -4.57 -7.95
N PHE A 66 -12.64 -5.43 -7.21
CA PHE A 66 -12.60 -6.90 -7.27
C PHE A 66 -12.29 -7.41 -8.69
N ARG A 67 -11.02 -7.72 -9.00
CA ARG A 67 -10.65 -8.32 -10.29
C ARG A 67 -11.04 -9.78 -10.22
N LYS A 68 -12.17 -10.14 -10.84
CA LYS A 68 -12.43 -11.52 -11.25
C LYS A 68 -11.44 -11.81 -12.39
N SER A 69 -10.21 -12.21 -12.06
CA SER A 69 -9.22 -12.59 -13.07
C SER A 69 -9.66 -13.90 -13.71
N SER A 70 -10.27 -13.77 -14.89
CA SER A 70 -10.55 -14.84 -15.85
C SER A 70 -9.23 -15.42 -16.37
N ILE A 71 -8.53 -16.24 -15.57
CA ILE A 71 -7.42 -17.03 -16.07
C ILE A 71 -8.00 -18.34 -16.59
N LYS A 72 -8.23 -18.43 -17.90
CA LYS A 72 -8.36 -19.71 -18.59
C LYS A 72 -6.94 -20.22 -18.87
N PHE A 73 -6.51 -21.22 -18.11
CA PHE A 73 -5.30 -21.96 -18.40
C PHE A 73 -5.61 -22.99 -19.50
N GLU A 74 -5.20 -22.71 -20.74
CA GLU A 74 -5.04 -23.77 -21.76
C GLU A 74 -3.55 -24.14 -21.80
N GLN A 75 -3.19 -25.26 -21.15
CA GLN A 75 -1.91 -25.91 -21.40
C GLN A 75 -2.09 -26.81 -22.63
N LYS A 76 -1.45 -26.43 -23.74
CA LYS A 76 -1.12 -27.38 -24.81
C LYS A 76 0.32 -27.84 -24.56
N PHE A 77 0.48 -29.13 -24.34
CA PHE A 77 1.79 -29.79 -24.42
C PHE A 77 1.88 -30.41 -25.82
N ASP A 78 2.98 -30.13 -26.50
CA ASP A 78 3.41 -30.80 -27.74
C ASP A 78 3.93 -32.22 -27.44
#